data_AF-A0A328PFY5-F1
#
_entry.id   AF-A0A328PFY5-F1
#
_cell.length_a   1.000
_cell.length_b   1.000
_cell.length_c   1.000
_cell.angle_alpha   90.00
_cell.angle_beta   90.00
_cell.angle_gamma   90.00
#
_symmetry.space_group_name_H-M   'P 1'
#
loop_
_entity.id
_entity.type
_entity.pdbx_description
1 polymer ?
#
loop_
_entity_poly.entity_id
_entity_poly.type
_entity_poly.pdbx_seq_one_letter_code
_entity_poly.pdbx_strand_id
1 'polypeptide(L)'
;MIFTIIFFIEEAPVNPAVNTYEDSLWYVLQTLTTVGYGEITPVTILGRLTSFLAMLSAIVITSLITASATSTLIEKMREEREKLLEERKYQKKN
;
A
#
# COMPACT_ATOMS: atom_id res chain seq x y z
N MET A 1 8.14 8.98 -3.43
CA MET A 1 9.18 9.85 -4.03
C MET A 1 8.62 10.67 -5.18
N ILE A 2 8.18 10.07 -6.30
CA ILE A 2 7.64 10.84 -7.44
C ILE A 2 6.40 11.67 -7.07
N PHE A 3 5.41 11.07 -6.39
CA PHE A 3 4.21 11.79 -5.92
C PHE A 3 4.56 12.94 -4.97
N THR A 4 5.54 12.73 -4.09
CA THR A 4 6.02 13.75 -3.14
C THR A 4 6.60 14.96 -3.86
N ILE A 5 7.45 14.74 -4.86
CA ILE A 5 8.10 15.82 -5.61
C ILE A 5 7.06 16.62 -6.39
N ILE A 6 6.15 15.94 -7.09
CA ILE A 6 5.12 16.63 -7.88
C ILE A 6 4.17 17.40 -6.95
N PHE A 7 3.73 16.78 -5.86
CA PHE A 7 2.86 17.45 -4.88
C PHE A 7 3.54 18.69 -4.28
N PHE A 8 4.83 18.61 -3.92
CA PHE A 8 5.57 19.75 -3.40
C PHE A 8 5.66 20.90 -4.42
N ILE A 9 5.96 20.60 -5.69
CA ILE A 9 6.06 21.62 -6.75
C ILE A 9 4.72 22.34 -6.95
N GLU A 10 3.60 21.61 -6.92
CA GLU A 10 2.27 22.16 -7.19
C GLU A 10 1.69 22.89 -5.97
N GLU A 11 1.91 22.38 -4.75
CA GLU A 11 1.22 22.87 -3.55
C GLU A 11 2.07 23.85 -2.74
N ALA A 12 3.40 23.73 -2.69
CA ALA A 12 4.23 24.65 -1.90
C ALA A 12 4.05 26.15 -2.23
N PRO A 13 3.81 26.57 -3.49
CA PRO A 13 3.61 27.98 -3.79
C PRO A 13 2.26 28.56 -3.34
N VAL A 14 1.25 27.73 -3.08
CA VAL A 14 -0.15 28.18 -2.88
C VAL A 14 -0.83 27.62 -1.64
N ASN A 15 -0.29 26.55 -1.05
CA ASN A 15 -0.85 25.87 0.10
C ASN A 15 -0.05 26.21 1.37
N PRO A 16 -0.61 27.00 2.31
CA PRO A 16 0.09 27.38 3.52
C PRO A 16 0.48 26.21 4.43
N ALA A 17 -0.16 25.05 4.26
CA ALA A 17 0.15 23.84 5.03
C ALA A 17 1.40 23.11 4.49
N VAL A 18 1.92 23.49 3.32
CA VAL A 18 3.07 22.86 2.67
C VAL A 18 4.21 23.87 2.59
N ASN A 19 5.08 23.88 3.60
CA ASN A 19 6.19 24.83 3.68
C ASN A 19 7.52 24.18 3.29
N THR A 20 7.70 22.90 3.61
CA THR A 20 8.91 22.16 3.31
C THR A 20 8.63 20.89 2.51
N TYR A 21 9.70 20.28 1.99
CA TYR A 21 9.60 19.02 1.28
C TYR A 21 9.10 17.89 2.20
N GLU A 22 9.49 17.95 3.48
CA GLU A 22 9.11 17.01 4.53
C GLU A 22 7.59 17.03 4.77
N ASP A 23 6.93 18.19 4.67
CA ASP A 23 5.47 18.30 4.78
C ASP A 23 4.78 17.52 3.65
N SER A 24 5.30 17.63 2.43
CA SER A 24 4.80 16.87 1.28
C SER A 24 5.07 15.37 1.41
N LEU A 25 6.22 15.00 1.99
CA LEU A 25 6.55 13.61 2.26
C LEU A 25 5.60 13.03 3.30
N TRP A 26 5.35 13.77 4.37
CA TRP A 26 4.39 13.43 5.41
C TRP A 26 3.00 13.20 4.83
N TYR A 27 2.50 14.15 4.03
CA TYR A 27 1.23 14.02 3.32
C TYR A 27 1.12 12.76 2.46
N VAL A 28 2.14 12.50 1.63
CA VAL A 28 2.13 11.32 0.75
C VAL A 28 2.20 10.03 1.56
N LEU A 29 2.99 9.98 2.64
CA LEU A 29 3.08 8.81 3.51
C LEU A 29 1.74 8.48 4.16
N GLN A 30 1.06 9.46 4.76
CA GLN A 30 -0.24 9.23 5.38
C GLN A 30 -1.34 8.87 4.36
N THR A 31 -1.25 9.38 3.13
CA THR A 31 -2.20 9.04 2.06
C THR A 31 -1.97 7.63 1.55
N LEU A 32 -0.71 7.24 1.31
CA LEU A 32 -0.35 5.89 0.85
C LEU A 32 -0.68 4.82 1.90
N THR A 33 -0.56 5.14 3.18
CA THR A 33 -0.94 4.24 4.29
C THR A 33 -2.41 4.32 4.63
N THR A 34 -3.20 5.13 3.93
CA THR A 34 -4.64 5.36 4.15
C THR A 34 -4.98 5.94 5.54
N VAL A 35 -4.02 6.53 6.25
CA VAL A 35 -4.21 7.19 7.55
C VAL A 35 -4.98 8.51 7.40
N GLY A 36 -4.47 9.42 6.57
CA GLY A 36 -5.14 10.68 6.22
C GLY A 36 -5.63 11.54 7.40
N TYR A 37 -4.72 12.04 8.25
CA TYR A 37 -5.02 12.96 9.34
C TYR A 37 -5.72 14.26 8.87
N GLY A 38 -5.44 14.70 7.63
CA GLY A 38 -6.19 15.78 6.97
C GLY A 38 -5.69 17.20 7.30
N GLU A 39 -4.53 17.32 7.92
CA GLU A 39 -3.83 18.59 8.16
C GLU A 39 -3.28 19.21 6.87
N ILE A 40 -2.85 18.38 5.92
CA ILE A 40 -2.45 18.79 4.57
C ILE A 40 -3.44 18.18 3.59
N THR A 41 -4.05 19.02 2.76
CA THR A 41 -4.95 18.59 1.68
C THR A 41 -4.66 19.39 0.41
N PRO A 42 -4.76 18.78 -0.79
CA PRO A 42 -4.46 19.44 -2.04
C PRO A 42 -5.50 20.53 -2.36
N VAL A 43 -5.02 21.75 -2.56
CA VAL A 43 -5.88 22.88 -2.96
C VAL A 43 -5.91 23.05 -4.49
N THR A 44 -4.86 22.62 -5.18
CA THR A 44 -4.77 22.74 -6.65
C THR A 44 -5.41 21.57 -7.37
N ILE A 45 -5.82 21.79 -8.62
CA ILE A 45 -6.38 20.72 -9.48
C ILE A 45 -5.33 19.64 -9.74
N LEU A 46 -4.07 20.03 -10.00
CA LEU A 46 -2.98 19.10 -10.25
C LEU A 46 -2.56 18.36 -8.97
N GLY A 47 -2.54 19.02 -7.82
CA GLY A 47 -2.35 18.40 -6.50
C GLY A 47 -3.43 17.36 -6.18
N ARG A 48 -4.69 17.62 -6.56
CA ARG A 48 -5.79 16.64 -6.44
C ARG A 48 -5.60 15.44 -7.35
N LEU A 49 -5.21 15.68 -8.61
CA LEU A 49 -4.96 14.60 -9.57
C LEU A 49 -3.79 13.70 -9.12
N THR A 50 -2.69 14.30 -8.65
CA THR A 50 -1.54 13.55 -8.14
C THR A 50 -1.88 12.74 -6.90
N SER A 51 -2.69 13.31 -5.99
CA SER A 51 -3.20 12.62 -4.81
C SER A 51 -4.10 11.44 -5.19
N PHE A 52 -5.00 11.62 -6.17
CA PHE A 52 -5.83 10.54 -6.69
C PHE A 52 -4.99 9.39 -7.26
N LEU A 53 -3.96 9.70 -8.06
CA LEU A 53 -3.04 8.68 -8.59
C LEU A 53 -2.24 7.99 -7.48
N ALA A 54 -1.83 8.74 -6.44
CA ALA A 54 -1.17 8.17 -5.27
C ALA A 54 -2.09 7.18 -4.53
N MET A 55 -3.37 7.52 -4.33
CA MET A 55 -4.36 6.63 -3.73
C MET A 55 -4.54 5.34 -4.54
N LEU A 56 -4.64 5.43 -5.87
CA LEU A 56 -4.71 4.23 -6.73
C LEU A 56 -3.45 3.37 -6.59
N SER A 57 -2.27 3.99 -6.53
CA SER A 57 -1.02 3.26 -6.34
C SER A 57 -0.98 2.52 -4.99
N ALA A 58 -1.53 3.11 -3.92
CA ALA A 58 -1.62 2.49 -2.60
C ALA A 58 -2.46 1.21 -2.62
N ILE A 59 -3.61 1.24 -3.32
CA ILE A 59 -4.49 0.08 -3.48
C ILE A 59 -3.76 -1.05 -4.21
N VAL A 60 -3.06 -0.74 -5.31
CA VAL A 60 -2.30 -1.73 -6.08
C VAL A 60 -1.21 -2.36 -5.21
N ILE A 61 -0.40 -1.55 -4.53
CA ILE A 61 0.69 -2.05 -3.68
C ILE A 61 0.16 -2.94 -2.56
N THR A 62 -0.89 -2.48 -1.85
CA THR A 62 -1.50 -3.25 -0.75
C THR A 62 -2.08 -4.57 -1.24
N SER A 63 -2.70 -4.57 -2.42
CA SER A 63 -3.25 -5.78 -3.04
C SER A 63 -2.17 -6.79 -3.40
N LEU A 64 -1.04 -6.33 -3.95
CA LEU A 64 0.09 -7.20 -4.29
C LEU A 64 0.73 -7.83 -3.05
N ILE A 65 0.93 -7.04 -1.99
CA ILE A 65 1.46 -7.54 -0.71
C ILE A 65 0.51 -8.60 -0.14
N THR A 66 -0.79 -8.32 -0.13
CA THR A 66 -1.82 -9.25 0.37
C THR A 66 -1.86 -10.53 -0.45
N ALA A 67 -1.82 -10.44 -1.78
CA ALA A 67 -1.82 -11.60 -2.67
C ALA A 67 -0.56 -12.46 -2.49
N SER A 68 0.61 -11.83 -2.33
CA SER A 68 1.87 -12.52 -2.06
C SER A 68 1.82 -13.26 -0.72
N ALA A 69 1.41 -12.59 0.36
CA ALA A 69 1.27 -13.20 1.67
C ALA A 69 0.27 -14.37 1.66
N THR A 70 -0.88 -14.17 0.99
CA THR A 70 -1.91 -15.21 0.85
C THR A 70 -1.37 -16.43 0.08
N SER A 71 -0.60 -16.21 -0.98
CA SER A 71 -0.01 -17.30 -1.78
C SER A 71 0.94 -18.15 -0.94
N THR A 72 1.80 -17.53 -0.12
CA THR A 72 2.71 -18.25 0.78
C THR A 72 1.95 -19.04 1.85
N LEU A 73 0.84 -18.51 2.36
CA LEU A 73 0.00 -19.23 3.32
C LEU A 73 -0.69 -20.44 2.68
N ILE A 74 -1.24 -20.28 1.48
CA ILE A 74 -1.89 -21.36 0.73
C ILE A 74 -0.90 -22.48 0.44
N GLU A 75 0.33 -22.16 0.06
CA GLU A 75 1.38 -23.15 -0.23
C GLU A 75 1.71 -23.97 1.02
N LYS A 76 1.92 -23.32 2.17
CA LYS A 76 2.13 -24.02 3.46
C LYS A 76 0.97 -24.93 3.84
N MET A 77 -0.26 -24.45 3.70
CA MET A 77 -1.46 -25.26 4.00
C MET A 77 -1.57 -26.48 3.06
N ARG A 78 -1.17 -26.32 1.80
CA ARG A 78 -1.16 -27.42 0.83
C ARG A 78 -0.13 -28.48 1.20
N GLU A 79 1.09 -28.07 1.55
CA GLU A 79 2.15 -28.98 2.02
C GLU A 79 1.73 -29.78 3.27
N GLU A 80 1.15 -29.11 4.27
CA GLU A 80 0.63 -29.78 5.48
C GLU A 80 -0.47 -30.78 5.14
N ARG A 81 -1.40 -30.41 4.27
CA ARG A 81 -2.49 -31.29 3.84
C ARG A 81 -1.96 -32.53 3.09
N GLU A 82 -0.94 -32.36 2.26
CA GLU A 82 -0.32 -33.48 1.54
C GLU A 82 0.37 -34.45 2.52
N LYS A 83 1.13 -33.95 3.50
CA LYS A 83 1.75 -34.78 4.56
C LYS A 83 0.71 -35.58 5.35
N LEU A 84 -0.38 -34.94 5.79
CA LEU A 84 -1.46 -35.61 6.52
C LEU A 84 -2.14 -36.72 5.71
N LEU A 85 -2.27 -36.53 4.39
CA LEU A 85 -2.83 -37.55 3.51
C LEU A 85 -1.88 -38.74 3.32
N GLU A 86 -0.57 -38.50 3.25
CA GLU A 86 0.45 -39.56 3.20
C GLU A 86 0.47 -40.40 4.48
N GLU A 87 0.44 -39.76 5.66
CA GLU A 87 0.36 -40.44 6.95
C GLU A 87 -0.90 -41.33 7.05
N ARG A 88 -2.06 -40.82 6.61
CA ARG A 88 -3.31 -41.60 6.58
C ARG A 88 -3.25 -42.80 5.62
N LYS A 89 -2.55 -42.68 4.49
CA LYS A 89 -2.35 -43.81 3.56
C LYS A 89 -1.46 -44.88 4.17
N TYR A 90 -0.41 -44.48 4.89
CA TYR A 90 0.48 -45.40 5.59
C TYR A 90 -0.25 -46.18 6.69
N GLN A 91 -1.05 -45.50 7.50
CA GLN A 91 -1.83 -46.13 8.59
C GLN A 91 -2.89 -47.14 8.10
N LYS A 92 -3.45 -46.97 6.89
CA LYS A 92 -4.44 -47.91 6.33
C LYS A 92 -3.83 -49.18 5.72
N LYS A 93 -2.52 -49.21 5.50
CA LYS A 93 -1.83 -50.32 4.82
C LYS A 93 -1.22 -51.34 5.81
N ASN A 94 -1.02 -50.96 7.06
CA ASN A 94 -0.65 -51.84 8.17
C ASN A 94 -1.90 -52.39 8.87
#